data_AF-A0A947S3D2-F1
#
_entry.id   AF-A0A947S3D2-F1
#
_cell.length_a   1.000
_cell.length_b   1.000
_cell.length_c   1.000
_cell.angle_alpha   90.00
_cell.angle_beta   90.00
_cell.angle_gamma   90.00
#
_symmetry.space_group_name_H-M   'P 1'
#
loop_
_entity.id
_entity.type
_entity.pdbx_description
1 polymer ?
#
loop_
_entity_poly.entity_id
_entity_poly.type
_entity_poly.pdbx_seq_one_letter_code
_entity_poly.pdbx_strand_id
1 'polypeptide(L)'
;MNMNKKSFIILAIVLIVVVAMAVGYCYYQKVKKETTSADAIEQASNVTENLGQQASQGVLPSIDPQSNPMENAPDTNPMSKTNPFSGIKTNPF
;
A
#
# COMPACT_ATOMS: atom_id res chain seq x y z
N MET A 1 11.95 -59.93 -19.63
CA MET A 1 13.12 -59.03 -19.67
C MET A 1 13.97 -59.33 -18.45
N ASN A 2 15.04 -60.13 -18.60
CA ASN A 2 15.93 -60.44 -17.47
C ASN A 2 16.80 -59.21 -17.20
N MET A 3 16.29 -58.30 -16.37
CA MET A 3 17.05 -57.13 -15.97
C MET A 3 18.19 -57.54 -15.06
N ASN A 4 19.40 -57.16 -15.44
CA ASN A 4 20.59 -57.33 -14.63
C ASN A 4 20.35 -56.63 -13.29
N LYS A 5 20.57 -57.31 -12.16
CA LYS A 5 20.29 -56.77 -10.81
C LYS A 5 20.94 -55.39 -10.58
N LYS A 6 22.12 -55.17 -11.17
CA LYS A 6 22.84 -53.89 -11.16
C LYS A 6 22.11 -52.78 -11.94
N SER A 7 21.58 -53.10 -13.13
CA SER A 7 20.78 -52.15 -13.93
C SER A 7 19.45 -51.81 -13.24
N PHE A 8 18.83 -52.75 -12.53
CA PHE A 8 17.63 -52.47 -11.75
C PHE A 8 17.90 -51.50 -10.59
N ILE A 9 19.01 -51.70 -9.86
CA ILE A 9 19.43 -50.81 -8.77
C ILE A 9 19.72 -49.40 -9.29
N ILE A 10 20.43 -49.27 -10.41
CA ILE A 10 20.73 -47.96 -11.01
C ILE A 10 19.43 -47.27 -11.43
N LEU A 11 18.50 -47.98 -12.06
CA LEU A 11 17.21 -47.44 -12.47
C LEU A 11 16.38 -46.97 -11.26
N ALA A 12 16.40 -47.71 -10.15
CA ALA A 12 15.71 -47.31 -8.93
C ALA A 12 16.29 -46.03 -8.31
N ILE A 13 17.62 -45.89 -8.27
CA ILE A 13 18.29 -44.68 -7.76
C ILE A 13 17.94 -43.46 -8.63
N VAL A 14 18.02 -43.62 -9.96
CA VAL A 14 17.65 -42.54 -10.89
C VAL A 14 16.20 -42.11 -10.68
N LEU A 15 15.29 -43.06 -10.48
CA LEU A 15 13.88 -42.77 -10.25
C LEU A 15 13.65 -42.02 -8.93
N ILE A 16 14.35 -42.40 -7.86
CA ILE A 16 14.32 -41.69 -6.57
C ILE A 16 14.82 -40.25 -6.72
N VAL A 17 15.93 -40.04 -7.43
CA VAL A 17 16.48 -38.70 -7.66
C VAL A 17 15.52 -37.82 -8.46
N VAL A 18 14.88 -38.36 -9.50
CA VAL A 18 13.86 -37.63 -10.29
C VAL A 18 12.66 -37.26 -9.43
N VAL A 19 12.17 -38.17 -8.59
CA VAL A 19 11.06 -37.89 -7.66
C VAL A 19 11.45 -36.82 -6.63
N ALA A 20 12.65 -36.91 -6.05
CA ALA A 20 13.15 -35.91 -5.10
C ALA A 20 13.27 -34.52 -5.75
N MET A 21 13.76 -34.44 -6.98
CA MET A 21 13.81 -33.18 -7.74
C MET A 21 12.41 -32.64 -8.06
N ALA A 22 11.46 -33.50 -8.45
CA ALA A 22 10.09 -33.09 -8.72
C ALA A 22 9.38 -32.56 -7.47
N VAL A 23 9.54 -33.24 -6.32
CA VAL A 23 8.97 -32.82 -5.03
C VAL A 23 9.62 -31.52 -4.55
N GLY A 24 10.96 -31.43 -4.63
CA GLY A 24 11.70 -30.21 -4.28
C GLY A 24 11.30 -29.01 -5.13
N TYR A 25 11.15 -29.19 -6.45
CA TYR A 25 10.68 -28.16 -7.37
C TYR A 25 9.23 -27.74 -7.07
N CYS A 26 8.34 -28.69 -6.79
CA CYS A 26 6.95 -28.41 -6.44
C CYS A 26 6.85 -27.63 -5.12
N TYR A 27 7.65 -28.00 -4.12
CA TYR A 27 7.73 -27.29 -2.84
C TYR A 27 8.27 -25.87 -3.02
N TYR A 28 9.34 -25.70 -3.79
CA TYR A 28 9.92 -24.40 -4.10
C TYR A 28 8.95 -23.47 -4.84
N GLN A 29 8.17 -24.00 -5.79
CA GLN A 29 7.11 -23.26 -6.49
C GLN A 29 5.98 -22.82 -5.53
N LYS A 30 5.59 -23.65 -4.57
CA LYS A 30 4.58 -23.29 -3.57
C LYS A 30 5.06 -22.17 -2.63
N VAL A 31 6.29 -22.26 -2.13
CA VAL A 31 6.89 -21.23 -1.28
C VAL A 31 7.03 -19.89 -2.02
N LYS A 32 7.39 -19.94 -3.33
CA LYS A 32 7.40 -18.74 -4.16
C LYS A 32 6.02 -18.14 -4.41
N LYS A 33 4.98 -18.96 -4.57
CA LYS A 33 3.60 -18.47 -4.72
C LYS A 33 3.05 -17.83 -3.45
N GLU A 34 3.48 -18.26 -2.27
CA GLU A 34 3.14 -17.58 -1.02
C GLU A 34 3.94 -16.27 -0.83
N THR A 35 5.17 -16.21 -1.32
CA THR A 35 6.02 -15.00 -1.24
C THR A 35 5.72 -13.97 -2.36
N THR A 36 5.29 -14.41 -3.54
CA THR A 36 4.69 -13.56 -4.59
C THR A 36 3.20 -13.49 -4.32
N SER A 37 2.88 -12.90 -3.18
CA SER A 37 1.53 -12.75 -2.68
C SER A 37 0.75 -11.91 -3.70
N ALA A 38 -0.22 -12.53 -4.37
CA ALA A 38 -1.29 -11.80 -5.04
C ALA A 38 -1.89 -10.77 -4.07
N ASP A 39 -1.95 -11.12 -2.77
CA ASP A 39 -2.28 -10.20 -1.67
C ASP A 39 -1.31 -9.01 -1.52
N ALA A 40 0.00 -9.17 -1.73
CA ALA A 40 0.94 -8.05 -1.58
C ALA A 40 0.86 -7.08 -2.76
N ILE A 41 0.57 -7.58 -3.96
CA ILE A 41 0.33 -6.75 -5.16
C ILE A 41 -1.04 -6.08 -5.05
N GLU A 42 -2.08 -6.79 -4.61
CA GLU A 42 -3.42 -6.24 -4.40
C GLU A 42 -3.46 -5.23 -3.25
N GLN A 43 -2.74 -5.49 -2.16
CA GLN A 43 -2.60 -4.58 -1.02
C GLN A 43 -1.72 -3.38 -1.38
N ALA A 44 -0.63 -3.55 -2.15
CA ALA A 44 0.15 -2.43 -2.67
C ALA A 44 -0.63 -1.58 -3.67
N SER A 45 -1.48 -2.20 -4.51
CA SER A 45 -2.38 -1.50 -5.43
C SER A 45 -3.43 -0.70 -4.66
N ASN A 46 -4.10 -1.31 -3.67
CA ASN A 46 -5.07 -0.63 -2.80
C ASN A 46 -4.44 0.52 -2.01
N VAL A 47 -3.24 0.34 -1.45
CA VAL A 47 -2.54 1.39 -0.71
C VAL A 47 -2.14 2.53 -1.64
N THR A 48 -1.68 2.23 -2.86
CA THR A 48 -1.32 3.26 -3.85
C THR A 48 -2.55 4.06 -4.31
N GLU A 49 -3.69 3.40 -4.49
CA GLU A 49 -4.93 4.04 -4.92
C GLU A 49 -5.54 4.90 -3.80
N ASN A 50 -5.52 4.43 -2.55
CA ASN A 50 -5.93 5.21 -1.38
C ASN A 50 -4.98 6.38 -1.09
N LEU A 51 -3.66 6.20 -1.25
CA LEU A 51 -2.67 7.27 -1.06
C LEU A 51 -2.76 8.33 -2.16
N GLY A 52 -3.01 7.93 -3.42
CA GLY A 52 -3.27 8.85 -4.52
C GLY A 52 -4.54 9.67 -4.32
N GLN A 53 -5.59 9.08 -3.74
CA GLN A 53 -6.82 9.77 -3.37
C GLN A 53 -6.63 10.70 -2.16
N GLN A 54 -5.87 10.30 -1.13
CA GLN A 54 -5.55 11.17 0.00
C GLN A 54 -4.60 12.33 -0.38
N ALA A 55 -3.66 12.11 -1.29
CA ALA A 55 -2.74 13.15 -1.75
C ALA A 55 -3.44 14.16 -2.69
N SER A 56 -4.43 13.72 -3.48
CA SER A 56 -5.23 14.59 -4.35
C SER A 56 -6.33 15.34 -3.62
N GLN A 57 -6.72 14.91 -2.41
CA GLN A 57 -7.70 15.61 -1.57
C GLN A 57 -7.12 16.77 -0.75
N GLY A 58 -5.82 17.02 -0.82
CA GLY A 58 -5.17 18.07 -0.03
C GLY A 58 -5.07 17.68 1.45
N VAL A 59 -3.93 17.95 2.06
CA VAL A 59 -3.57 17.56 3.44
C VAL A 59 -4.36 18.28 4.54
N LEU A 60 -5.48 18.93 4.19
CA LEU A 60 -6.33 19.64 5.12
C LEU A 60 -7.71 19.00 5.08
N PRO A 61 -8.19 18.43 6.20
CA PRO A 61 -9.59 18.06 6.32
C PRO A 61 -10.45 19.24 5.88
N SER A 62 -11.50 18.99 5.09
CA SER A 62 -12.47 20.02 4.77
C SER A 62 -13.06 20.56 6.08
N ILE A 63 -12.70 21.79 6.43
CA ILE A 63 -13.21 22.45 7.63
C ILE A 63 -14.64 22.87 7.28
N ASP A 64 -15.62 22.34 8.01
CA ASP A 64 -16.98 22.87 7.93
C ASP A 64 -16.93 24.35 8.35
N PRO A 65 -17.29 25.31 7.48
CA PRO A 65 -17.29 26.73 7.85
C PRO A 65 -18.24 27.04 9.01
N GLN A 66 -19.22 26.16 9.32
CA GLN A 66 -20.06 26.28 10.51
C GLN A 66 -19.34 25.86 11.81
N SER A 67 -18.20 25.18 11.73
CA SER A 67 -17.42 24.76 12.88
C SER A 67 -16.58 25.89 13.48
N ASN A 68 -16.50 27.08 12.86
CA ASN A 68 -15.77 28.22 13.42
C ASN A 68 -16.58 28.87 14.56
N PRO A 69 -16.26 28.62 15.85
CA PRO A 69 -17.04 29.16 16.96
C PRO A 69 -16.86 30.67 17.11
N MET A 70 -15.87 31.24 16.42
CA MET A 70 -15.56 32.66 16.41
C MET A 70 -16.20 33.41 15.24
N GLU A 71 -16.90 32.74 14.32
CA GLU A 71 -17.53 33.38 13.15
C GLU A 71 -18.54 34.48 13.57
N ASN A 72 -19.24 34.25 14.68
CA ASN A 72 -20.23 35.18 15.24
C ASN A 72 -19.75 35.85 16.53
N ALA A 73 -18.46 35.75 16.87
CA ALA A 73 -17.94 36.37 18.08
C ALA A 73 -17.96 37.90 17.94
N PRO A 74 -18.34 38.65 18.99
CA PRO A 74 -18.30 40.10 18.96
C PRO A 74 -16.85 40.58 18.84
N ASP A 75 -16.61 41.57 17.99
CA ASP A 75 -15.31 42.20 17.86
C ASP A 75 -15.02 43.06 19.11
N THR A 76 -14.20 42.51 20.00
CA THR A 76 -13.76 43.19 21.22
C THR A 76 -12.56 44.10 21.00
N ASN A 77 -11.98 44.16 19.80
CA ASN A 77 -10.78 44.94 19.55
C ASN A 77 -11.14 46.42 19.32
N PRO A 78 -10.78 47.34 20.24
CA PRO A 78 -11.12 48.75 20.12
C PRO A 78 -10.45 49.43 18.92
N MET A 79 -9.39 48.82 18.35
CA MET A 79 -8.66 49.35 17.20
C MET A 79 -9.29 48.96 15.86
N SER A 80 -10.21 47.99 15.82
CA SER A 80 -10.85 47.55 14.58
C SER A 80 -11.70 48.65 13.93
N LYS A 81 -12.24 49.57 14.72
CA LYS A 81 -13.07 50.69 14.26
C LYS A 81 -12.29 51.94 13.88
N THR A 82 -11.01 52.01 14.26
CA THR A 82 -10.15 53.17 14.02
C THR A 82 -9.07 52.89 12.98
N ASN A 83 -8.84 51.63 12.61
CA ASN A 83 -7.90 51.26 11.58
C ASN A 83 -8.49 51.53 10.17
N PRO A 84 -7.95 52.50 9.40
CA PRO A 84 -8.44 52.83 8.06
C PRO A 84 -8.13 51.75 7.01
N PHE A 85 -7.35 50.72 7.34
CA PHE A 85 -6.94 49.63 6.43
C PHE A 85 -7.63 48.29 6.71
N SER A 86 -8.62 48.24 7.62
CA SER A 86 -9.29 47.00 8.05
C SER A 86 -10.01 46.24 6.91
N GLY A 87 -10.32 46.91 5.80
CA GLY A 87 -10.95 46.30 4.61
C GLY A 87 -9.98 45.73 3.57
N ILE A 88 -8.67 45.94 3.70
CA ILE A 88 -7.68 45.48 2.70
C ILE A 88 -7.14 44.12 3.14
N LYS A 89 -7.73 43.05 2.60
CA LYS A 89 -7.32 41.64 2.83
C LYS A 89 -6.56 41.04 1.65
N THR A 90 -5.73 41.81 0.96
CA THR A 90 -4.98 41.31 -0.20
C THR A 90 -3.54 41.00 0.21
N ASN A 91 -3.16 39.72 0.17
CA ASN A 91 -1.76 39.29 0.26
C ASN A 91 -1.11 39.45 -1.14
N PRO A 92 -0.08 40.29 -1.33
CA PRO A 92 0.50 40.56 -2.65
C PRO A 92 1.51 39.49 -3.13
N PHE A 93 1.61 38.35 -2.46
CA PHE A 93 2.48 37.23 -2.84
C PHE A 93 1.69 35.91 -2.88
#